data_AF-A0A8J3ZIQ3-F1
#
_entry.id   AF-A0A8J3ZIQ3-F1
#
_cell.length_a   1.000
_cell.length_b   1.000
_cell.length_c   1.000
_cell.angle_alpha   90.00
_cell.angle_beta   90.00
_cell.angle_gamma   90.00
#
_symmetry.space_group_name_H-M   'P 1'
#
loop_
_entity.id
_entity.type
_entity.pdbx_description
1 polymer ?
#
loop_
_entity_poly.entity_id
_entity_poly.type
_entity_poly.pdbx_seq_one_letter_code
_entity_poly.pdbx_strand_id
1 'polypeptide(L)'
;MVEGGRPGGRPYSVELQLTVDDAGGDLGELAYRWLDEVSMARASAARAQVAPLPARIAQGPLGEPGDVFGFLSMSRPIPGRRLRGQYRHASEAGMRWVRQELRDVPRSVHLWFGNLDYRGNRAGSLCSAKVDRHDTAPNRVVLTSTVSEADLTDPLDGAQAQRLYLDLMFRFADQANPAYGHIAYHDHGRTAFEAGLRNIDNPAPPQWWSYPRTLEVCREALRGYSWLTILPQELLDRVGGLDTLAGSGAFVEVRPLHAGGVWLLATDDYRTFDDAALLRVFHALAPALRPGPVTLWPPSPGEPALRVVPKNAGRYPLGHDRTPPDRDPSTPFWWTVTVDNPNPADVCIQRVTNAELVSIGAVEPIETAYWRMPLVAEVVLPKDADPGEAAEVLADAVGRAMHAAIAYTPAIPEGAAEPRLVDSPLEPPPGHQIAVYFARLLVESKTKPEPAKVFAHLDIAWSHAWKRRYSRTGHQRPVFVPTTMDRFNLGYAATNIHRTSLEDGASRI
;
A
#
# COMPACT_ATOMS: atom_id res chain seq x y z
N MET A 1 -22.03 42.26 -4.52
CA MET A 1 -21.70 41.17 -3.60
C MET A 1 -21.52 39.92 -4.44
N VAL A 2 -20.27 39.61 -4.78
CA VAL A 2 -19.92 38.34 -5.43
C VAL A 2 -19.85 37.32 -4.30
N GLU A 3 -20.66 36.26 -4.37
CA GLU A 3 -20.63 35.17 -3.39
C GLU A 3 -19.21 34.61 -3.31
N GLY A 4 -18.57 34.82 -2.16
CA GLY A 4 -17.22 34.36 -1.85
C GLY A 4 -17.19 32.86 -1.58
N GLY A 5 -17.51 32.05 -2.58
CA GLY A 5 -17.08 30.65 -2.59
C GLY A 5 -15.56 30.65 -2.49
N ARG A 6 -15.00 30.07 -1.41
CA ARG A 6 -13.54 30.00 -1.21
C ARG A 6 -12.91 29.40 -2.47
N PRO A 7 -12.29 30.19 -3.35
CA PRO A 7 -11.78 29.68 -4.61
C PRO A 7 -10.45 29.01 -4.31
N GLY A 8 -10.34 27.73 -4.68
CA GLY A 8 -9.08 26.99 -4.66
C GLY A 8 -8.93 26.10 -3.44
N GLY A 9 -9.32 24.83 -3.57
CA GLY A 9 -8.67 23.77 -2.80
C GLY A 9 -7.15 23.91 -2.98
N ARG A 10 -6.37 23.72 -1.90
CA ARG A 10 -4.91 23.78 -2.01
C ARG A 10 -4.49 22.76 -3.08
N PRO A 11 -3.66 23.13 -4.05
CA PRO A 11 -3.18 22.18 -5.02
C PRO A 11 -2.49 21.03 -4.28
N TYR A 12 -2.68 19.82 -4.77
CA TYR A 12 -2.12 18.62 -4.15
C TYR A 12 -0.61 18.74 -4.05
N SER A 13 -0.05 18.27 -2.93
CA SER A 13 1.38 18.26 -2.71
C SER A 13 1.96 16.86 -2.90
N VAL A 14 2.99 16.77 -3.73
CA VAL A 14 3.85 15.61 -3.86
C VAL A 14 5.09 15.84 -3.00
N GLU A 15 5.45 14.84 -2.21
CA GLU A 15 6.63 14.79 -1.37
C GLU A 15 7.76 14.06 -2.09
N LEU A 16 8.92 14.71 -2.16
CA LEU A 16 10.19 14.10 -2.43
C LEU A 16 10.81 13.80 -1.06
N GLN A 17 11.05 12.53 -0.75
CA GLN A 17 11.67 12.14 0.52
C GLN A 17 12.86 11.23 0.23
N LEU A 18 13.99 11.51 0.88
CA LEU A 18 15.18 10.66 0.86
C LEU A 18 15.72 10.50 2.28
N THR A 19 15.77 9.28 2.78
CA THR A 19 16.44 8.93 4.03
C THR A 19 17.84 8.41 3.70
N VAL A 20 18.86 9.01 4.30
CA VAL A 20 20.27 8.66 4.07
C VAL A 20 20.98 8.38 5.40
N ASP A 21 21.94 7.47 5.35
CA ASP A 21 22.75 7.08 6.50
C ASP A 21 24.11 7.78 6.50
N ASP A 22 24.64 8.01 7.70
CA ASP A 22 26.01 8.44 7.93
C ASP A 22 26.99 7.27 7.70
N ALA A 23 27.26 6.93 6.44
CA ALA A 23 28.28 5.94 6.09
C ALA A 23 29.71 6.53 6.10
N GLY A 24 29.98 7.53 6.95
CA GLY A 24 31.27 8.21 7.04
C GLY A 24 31.35 9.52 6.24
N GLY A 25 30.21 10.17 6.00
CA GLY A 25 30.10 11.41 5.24
C GLY A 25 29.72 12.59 6.13
N ASP A 26 29.99 13.81 5.67
CA ASP A 26 29.51 15.01 6.36
C ASP A 26 28.00 15.19 6.12
N LEU A 27 27.17 14.57 6.98
CA LEU A 27 25.71 14.71 6.95
C LEU A 27 25.26 16.18 7.06
N GLY A 28 26.04 17.02 7.73
CA GLY A 28 25.77 18.45 7.84
C GLY A 28 25.91 19.15 6.50
N GLU A 29 26.97 18.86 5.76
CA GLU A 29 27.16 19.38 4.41
C GLU A 29 26.14 18.81 3.42
N LEU A 30 25.79 17.52 3.51
CA LEU A 30 24.74 16.91 2.69
C LEU A 30 23.38 17.60 2.93
N ALA A 31 23.01 17.79 4.21
CA ALA A 31 21.82 18.51 4.61
C ALA A 31 21.81 19.96 4.12
N TYR A 32 22.95 20.66 4.20
CA TYR A 32 23.07 22.02 3.69
C TYR A 32 22.87 22.07 2.18
N ARG A 33 23.56 21.20 1.44
CA ARG A 33 23.43 21.09 -0.01
C ARG A 33 22.00 20.78 -0.43
N TRP A 34 21.28 19.94 0.31
CA TRP A 34 19.86 19.70 0.03
C TRP A 34 19.04 20.99 0.08
N LEU A 35 19.13 21.74 1.18
CA LEU A 35 18.43 23.03 1.34
C LEU A 35 18.85 24.03 0.26
N ASP A 36 20.15 24.07 -0.04
CA ASP A 36 20.73 25.00 -1.00
C ASP A 36 20.31 24.71 -2.44
N GLU A 37 20.51 23.48 -2.90
CA GLU A 37 20.26 23.05 -4.27
C GLU A 37 18.75 23.01 -4.57
N VAL A 38 17.90 22.53 -3.64
CA VAL A 38 16.43 22.58 -3.82
C VAL A 38 15.96 24.02 -4.00
N SER A 39 16.42 24.95 -3.14
CA SER A 39 15.99 26.35 -3.23
C SER A 39 16.54 27.07 -4.46
N MET A 40 17.77 26.78 -4.89
CA MET A 40 18.30 27.30 -6.15
C MET A 40 17.51 26.77 -7.35
N ALA A 41 17.18 25.48 -7.36
CA ALA A 41 16.44 24.86 -8.45
C ALA A 41 15.01 25.38 -8.59
N ARG A 42 14.34 25.70 -7.46
CA ARG A 42 12.91 26.01 -7.42
C ARG A 42 12.55 27.47 -7.17
N ALA A 43 13.46 28.21 -6.56
CA ALA A 43 13.19 29.55 -6.05
C ALA A 43 14.36 30.49 -6.30
N SER A 44 15.16 30.31 -7.37
CA SER A 44 16.31 31.16 -7.68
C SER A 44 15.98 32.65 -7.71
N ALA A 45 14.89 33.04 -8.37
CA ALA A 45 14.45 34.44 -8.43
C ALA A 45 14.04 34.97 -7.04
N ALA A 46 13.26 34.19 -6.28
CA ALA A 46 12.85 34.53 -4.92
C ALA A 46 14.06 34.65 -3.98
N ARG A 47 15.03 33.75 -4.14
CA ARG A 47 16.29 33.73 -3.39
C ARG A 47 17.13 34.96 -3.66
N ALA A 48 17.21 35.41 -4.91
CA ALA A 48 17.88 36.66 -5.28
C ALA A 48 17.23 37.89 -4.61
N GLN A 49 15.91 37.93 -4.52
CA GLN A 49 15.18 39.03 -3.89
C GLN A 49 15.42 39.11 -2.37
N VAL A 50 15.48 37.96 -1.68
CA VAL A 50 15.69 37.95 -0.22
C VAL A 50 17.16 37.94 0.20
N ALA A 51 18.08 37.74 -0.74
CA ALA A 51 19.53 37.67 -0.48
C ALA A 51 20.09 38.87 0.32
N PRO A 52 19.67 40.14 0.08
CA PRO A 52 20.17 41.30 0.82
C PRO A 52 19.62 41.45 2.24
N LEU A 53 18.56 40.71 2.61
CA LEU A 53 17.91 40.87 3.92
C LEU A 53 18.84 40.44 5.07
N PRO A 54 18.74 41.07 6.25
CA PRO A 54 19.48 40.60 7.42
C PRO A 54 19.05 39.18 7.80
N ALA A 55 19.94 38.39 8.40
CA ALA A 55 19.59 37.03 8.81
C ALA A 55 18.46 37.03 9.87
N ARG A 56 18.43 37.99 10.79
CA ARG A 56 17.48 38.02 11.91
C ARG A 56 16.12 38.55 11.46
N ILE A 57 15.07 37.79 11.77
CA ILE A 57 13.67 38.22 11.58
C ILE A 57 13.28 39.16 12.72
N ALA A 58 12.73 40.32 12.38
CA ALA A 58 12.12 41.24 13.33
C ALA A 58 10.75 40.72 13.81
N GLN A 59 10.33 41.09 15.02
CA GLN A 59 8.94 40.84 15.44
C GLN A 59 8.02 41.81 14.69
N GLY A 60 7.04 41.29 13.95
CA GLY A 60 6.11 42.10 13.16
C GLY A 60 5.78 41.48 11.80
N PRO A 61 5.10 42.23 10.91
CA PRO A 61 4.93 41.84 9.51
C PRO A 61 6.31 41.65 8.84
N LEU A 62 6.38 40.68 7.91
CA LEU A 62 7.65 40.28 7.28
C LEU A 62 8.03 41.15 6.06
N GLY A 63 7.10 41.98 5.59
CA GLY A 63 7.19 42.77 4.37
C GLY A 63 5.80 43.28 3.97
N GLU A 64 5.72 43.92 2.81
CA GLU A 64 4.46 44.38 2.24
C GLU A 64 3.67 43.21 1.64
N PRO A 65 2.33 43.31 1.55
CA PRO A 65 1.52 42.33 0.84
C PRO A 65 2.03 42.02 -0.57
N GLY A 66 2.15 40.73 -0.89
CA GLY A 66 2.66 40.26 -2.18
C GLY A 66 4.19 40.13 -2.26
N ASP A 67 4.95 40.68 -1.31
CA ASP A 67 6.40 40.53 -1.28
C ASP A 67 6.79 39.05 -1.19
N VAL A 68 7.91 38.71 -1.84
CA VAL A 68 8.54 37.40 -1.66
C VAL A 68 9.14 37.34 -0.26
N PHE A 69 8.94 36.21 0.41
CA PHE A 69 9.65 35.90 1.64
C PHE A 69 10.47 34.62 1.50
N GLY A 70 11.56 34.57 2.27
CA GLY A 70 12.40 33.40 2.46
C GLY A 70 12.64 33.19 3.95
N PHE A 71 12.36 32.00 4.43
CA PHE A 71 12.30 31.68 5.85
C PHE A 71 13.06 30.40 6.17
N LEU A 72 13.90 30.48 7.19
CA LEU A 72 14.60 29.37 7.82
C LEU A 72 14.07 29.20 9.23
N SER A 73 13.60 27.99 9.56
CA SER A 73 13.35 27.59 10.94
C SER A 73 14.21 26.40 11.32
N MET A 74 14.76 26.44 12.52
CA MET A 74 15.55 25.36 13.08
C MET A 74 15.02 25.01 14.47
N SER A 75 14.96 23.72 14.77
CA SER A 75 14.61 23.20 16.09
C SER A 75 15.71 22.29 16.62
N ARG A 76 16.13 22.54 17.86
CA ARG A 76 17.05 21.66 18.61
C ARG A 76 16.32 21.09 19.83
N PRO A 77 16.55 19.81 20.18
CA PRO A 77 16.10 19.29 21.45
C PRO A 77 16.90 19.97 22.56
N ILE A 78 16.21 20.42 23.61
CA ILE A 78 16.85 20.92 24.83
C ILE A 78 16.45 19.94 25.93
N PRO A 79 17.39 19.24 26.57
CA PRO A 79 17.08 18.32 27.67
C PRO A 79 16.16 18.99 28.71
N GLY A 80 15.01 18.37 28.97
CA GLY A 80 14.03 18.84 29.96
C GLY A 80 13.28 20.14 29.61
N ARG A 81 13.39 20.68 28.39
CA ARG A 81 12.66 21.89 27.96
C ARG A 81 11.90 21.69 26.66
N ARG A 82 10.87 22.52 26.44
CA ARG A 82 10.19 22.62 25.14
C ARG A 82 11.20 22.99 24.05
N LEU A 83 10.99 22.44 22.85
CA LEU A 83 11.80 22.72 21.65
C LEU A 83 11.92 24.24 21.44
N ARG A 84 13.16 24.74 21.38
CA ARG A 84 13.42 26.15 21.06
C ARG A 84 13.57 26.30 19.55
N GLY A 85 12.58 26.92 18.92
CA GLY A 85 12.66 27.34 17.53
C GLY A 85 13.57 28.56 17.38
N GLN A 86 14.50 28.50 16.43
CA GLN A 86 15.23 29.67 15.94
C GLN A 86 14.78 29.97 14.52
N TYR A 87 14.58 31.25 14.23
CA TYR A 87 14.03 31.72 12.97
C TYR A 87 14.96 32.74 12.32
N ARG A 88 15.18 32.62 11.02
CA ARG A 88 16.01 33.53 10.21
C ARG A 88 15.38 33.76 8.83
N HIS A 89 15.70 34.88 8.20
CA HIS A 89 15.45 35.02 6.76
C HIS A 89 16.35 34.03 6.01
N ALA A 90 15.86 33.49 4.90
CA ALA A 90 16.66 32.68 3.97
C ALA A 90 17.57 33.54 3.07
N SER A 91 18.10 34.63 3.62
CA SER A 91 19.07 35.51 2.95
C SER A 91 20.46 34.85 2.89
N GLU A 92 21.43 35.47 2.23
CA GLU A 92 22.80 34.93 2.20
C GLU A 92 23.39 34.76 3.61
N ALA A 93 23.16 35.74 4.48
CA ALA A 93 23.60 35.68 5.87
C ALA A 93 22.88 34.56 6.64
N GLY A 94 21.59 34.34 6.36
CA GLY A 94 20.83 33.21 6.91
C GLY A 94 21.33 31.85 6.43
N MET A 95 21.65 31.72 5.14
CA MET A 95 22.19 30.49 4.55
C MET A 95 23.61 30.18 5.06
N ARG A 96 24.46 31.19 5.28
CA ARG A 96 25.76 30.99 5.96
C ARG A 96 25.59 30.51 7.41
N TRP A 97 24.63 31.11 8.12
CA TRP A 97 24.31 30.71 9.49
C TRP A 97 23.82 29.25 9.55
N VAL A 98 22.88 28.85 8.68
CA VAL A 98 22.35 27.46 8.71
C VAL A 98 23.43 26.44 8.37
N ARG A 99 24.35 26.75 7.44
CA ARG A 99 25.51 25.89 7.15
C ARG A 99 26.38 25.66 8.38
N GLN A 100 26.64 26.72 9.16
CA GLN A 100 27.42 26.60 10.39
C GLN A 100 26.69 25.75 11.44
N GLU A 101 25.38 25.95 11.59
CA GLU A 101 24.56 25.19 12.54
C GLU A 101 24.44 23.70 12.17
N LEU A 102 24.45 23.37 10.88
CA LEU A 102 24.35 22.00 10.39
C LEU A 102 25.59 21.13 10.67
N ARG A 103 26.71 21.72 11.12
CA ARG A 103 27.88 20.96 11.62
C ARG A 103 27.54 20.05 12.80
N ASP A 104 26.55 20.44 13.60
CA ASP A 104 25.86 19.57 14.56
C ASP A 104 24.39 19.53 14.14
N VAL A 105 24.04 18.56 13.29
CA VAL A 105 22.74 18.48 12.63
C VAL A 105 21.61 18.62 13.67
N PRO A 106 20.78 19.67 13.61
CA PRO A 106 19.70 19.87 14.57
C PRO A 106 18.59 18.84 14.33
N ARG A 107 17.56 18.79 15.19
CA ARG A 107 16.44 17.86 15.00
C ARG A 107 15.68 18.14 13.71
N SER A 108 15.48 19.40 13.39
CA SER A 108 14.80 19.79 12.16
C SER A 108 15.29 21.15 11.67
N VAL A 109 15.56 21.26 10.39
CA VAL A 109 15.73 22.50 9.64
C VAL A 109 14.68 22.54 8.55
N HIS A 110 13.99 23.66 8.40
CA HIS A 110 13.02 23.86 7.35
C HIS A 110 13.28 25.21 6.67
N LEU A 111 13.50 25.15 5.37
CA LEU A 111 13.63 26.26 4.45
C LEU A 111 12.34 26.40 3.66
N TRP A 112 11.81 27.61 3.57
CA TRP A 112 10.54 27.88 2.90
C TRP A 112 10.60 29.22 2.16
N PHE A 113 10.16 29.21 0.90
CA PHE A 113 9.95 30.40 0.08
C PHE A 113 8.48 30.49 -0.33
N GLY A 114 7.94 31.70 -0.32
CA GLY A 114 6.55 31.99 -0.69
C GLY A 114 6.31 33.48 -0.87
N ASN A 115 5.05 33.88 -0.91
CA ASN A 115 4.64 35.28 -1.01
C ASN A 115 3.89 35.70 0.25
N LEU A 116 3.89 36.98 0.59
CA LEU A 116 3.09 37.48 1.70
C LEU A 116 1.62 37.69 1.27
N ASP A 117 0.67 37.37 2.14
CA ASP A 117 -0.75 37.66 1.93
C ASP A 117 -1.07 39.15 2.15
N TYR A 118 -2.33 39.51 2.00
CA TYR A 118 -2.83 40.88 2.18
C TYR A 118 -2.59 41.48 3.59
N ARG A 119 -2.17 40.67 4.56
CA ARG A 119 -1.83 41.10 5.93
C ARG A 119 -0.31 41.08 6.18
N GLY A 120 0.52 40.82 5.18
CA GLY A 120 1.96 40.65 5.35
C GLY A 120 2.33 39.32 6.05
N ASN A 121 1.41 38.34 6.10
CA ASN A 121 1.68 37.01 6.65
C ASN A 121 2.10 36.04 5.55
N ARG A 122 2.81 34.98 5.92
CA ARG A 122 3.30 33.96 5.00
C ARG A 122 2.13 33.23 4.30
N ALA A 123 2.10 33.24 2.97
CA ALA A 123 1.12 32.54 2.16
C ALA A 123 1.73 31.93 0.88
N GLY A 124 1.04 30.92 0.34
CA GLY A 124 1.55 30.14 -0.78
C GLY A 124 2.85 29.41 -0.46
N SER A 125 3.33 28.61 -1.41
CA SER A 125 4.62 27.94 -1.29
C SER A 125 5.23 27.83 -2.67
N LEU A 126 6.33 28.55 -2.90
CA LEU A 126 7.13 28.42 -4.13
C LEU A 126 8.08 27.22 -4.02
N CYS A 127 8.65 27.04 -2.83
CA CYS A 127 9.62 25.99 -2.53
C CYS A 127 9.62 25.69 -1.04
N SER A 128 9.61 24.42 -0.66
CA SER A 128 9.91 23.99 0.71
C SER A 128 10.96 22.89 0.69
N ALA A 129 11.96 22.99 1.56
CA ALA A 129 12.99 21.98 1.75
C ALA A 129 13.21 21.79 3.25
N LYS A 130 13.25 20.54 3.69
CA LYS A 130 13.32 20.17 5.09
C LYS A 130 14.40 19.11 5.27
N VAL A 131 15.10 19.21 6.40
CA VAL A 131 16.03 18.19 6.90
C VAL A 131 15.55 17.84 8.30
N ASP A 132 15.24 16.57 8.52
CA ASP A 132 14.95 16.05 9.86
C ASP A 132 16.02 15.05 10.30
N ARG A 133 16.39 15.11 11.57
CA ARG A 133 17.13 14.06 12.28
C ARG A 133 16.22 13.48 13.35
N HIS A 134 16.06 12.17 13.34
CA HIS A 134 15.23 11.47 14.32
C HIS A 134 16.06 11.05 15.52
N ASP A 135 15.48 11.21 16.71
CA ASP A 135 16.18 10.89 17.96
C ASP A 135 16.53 9.39 18.06
N THR A 136 15.73 8.52 17.44
CA THR A 136 15.93 7.07 17.46
C THR A 136 16.85 6.55 16.36
N ALA A 137 17.21 7.41 15.40
CA ALA A 137 18.16 7.11 14.33
C ALA A 137 19.10 8.31 14.12
N PRO A 138 19.96 8.64 15.10
CA PRO A 138 20.74 9.88 15.10
C PRO A 138 21.81 9.94 14.00
N ASN A 139 22.15 8.80 13.42
CA ASN A 139 23.05 8.65 12.27
C ASN A 139 22.32 8.71 10.92
N ARG A 140 21.05 9.14 10.90
CA ARG A 140 20.25 9.29 9.69
C ARG A 140 19.70 10.70 9.58
N VAL A 141 19.61 11.20 8.35
CA VAL A 141 18.82 12.39 8.03
C VAL A 141 17.77 12.07 7.00
N VAL A 142 16.62 12.71 7.15
CA VAL A 142 15.51 12.66 6.19
C VAL A 142 15.49 14.00 5.47
N LEU A 143 15.80 13.95 4.18
CA LEU A 143 15.75 15.07 3.26
C LEU A 143 14.36 15.06 2.62
N THR A 144 13.60 16.13 2.83
CA THR A 144 12.24 16.26 2.29
C THR A 144 12.12 17.55 1.48
N SER A 145 11.38 17.51 0.39
CA SER A 145 10.90 18.70 -0.34
C SER A 145 9.45 18.46 -0.74
N THR A 146 8.63 19.51 -0.73
CA THR A 146 7.24 19.41 -1.24
C THR A 146 7.06 20.25 -2.49
N VAL A 147 6.32 19.70 -3.44
CA VAL A 147 6.09 20.27 -4.77
C VAL A 147 4.61 20.17 -5.09
N SER A 148 4.11 21.06 -5.95
CA SER A 148 2.72 20.92 -6.38
C SER A 148 2.61 19.78 -7.38
N GLU A 149 1.58 18.95 -7.28
CA GLU A 149 1.25 17.99 -8.33
C GLU A 149 0.98 18.70 -9.67
N ALA A 150 0.41 19.92 -9.62
CA ALA A 150 0.19 20.72 -10.82
C ALA A 150 1.51 20.96 -11.56
N ASP A 151 2.61 21.18 -10.84
CA ASP A 151 3.93 21.36 -11.47
C ASP A 151 4.40 20.08 -12.19
N LEU A 152 4.06 18.90 -11.69
CA LEU A 152 4.44 17.62 -12.33
C LEU A 152 3.54 17.26 -13.51
N THR A 153 2.29 17.69 -13.45
CA THR A 153 1.25 17.32 -14.40
C THR A 153 0.99 18.38 -15.47
N ASP A 154 1.60 19.56 -15.34
CA ASP A 154 1.48 20.65 -16.31
C ASP A 154 1.82 20.17 -17.73
N PRO A 155 0.94 20.39 -18.73
CA PRO A 155 1.15 19.88 -20.08
C PRO A 155 2.32 20.53 -20.81
N LEU A 156 2.71 21.76 -20.43
CA LEU A 156 3.78 22.53 -21.07
C LEU A 156 5.11 22.30 -20.34
N ASP A 157 5.11 22.44 -19.02
CA ASP A 157 6.34 22.49 -18.22
C ASP A 157 6.55 21.24 -17.35
N GLY A 158 5.55 20.37 -17.24
CA GLY A 158 5.55 19.23 -16.31
C GLY A 158 6.70 18.26 -16.53
N ALA A 159 7.05 17.96 -17.79
CA ALA A 159 8.18 17.10 -18.10
C ALA A 159 9.53 17.70 -17.65
N GLN A 160 9.68 19.03 -17.71
CA GLN A 160 10.88 19.69 -17.20
C GLN A 160 10.92 19.66 -15.67
N ALA A 161 9.80 19.92 -15.01
CA ALA A 161 9.70 19.82 -13.55
C ALA A 161 10.01 18.39 -13.07
N GLN A 162 9.42 17.38 -13.70
CA GLN A 162 9.68 15.97 -13.43
C GLN A 162 11.19 15.63 -13.52
N ARG A 163 11.86 16.00 -14.62
CA ARG A 163 13.31 15.80 -14.78
C ARG A 163 14.12 16.50 -13.70
N LEU A 164 13.81 17.77 -13.39
CA LEU A 164 14.47 18.54 -12.34
C LEU A 164 14.47 17.78 -11.01
N TYR A 165 13.32 17.21 -10.63
CA TYR A 165 13.16 16.47 -9.38
C TYR A 165 13.82 15.10 -9.39
N LEU A 166 13.74 14.37 -10.50
CA LEU A 166 14.43 13.10 -10.65
C LEU A 166 15.95 13.31 -10.59
N ASP A 167 16.48 14.32 -11.28
CA ASP A 167 17.91 14.65 -11.25
C ASP A 167 18.40 15.05 -9.85
N LEU A 168 17.59 15.84 -9.14
CA LEU A 168 17.88 16.22 -7.76
C LEU A 168 17.89 14.98 -6.85
N MET A 169 16.83 14.17 -6.88
CA MET A 169 16.75 12.95 -6.08
C MET A 169 17.88 11.98 -6.39
N PHE A 170 18.18 11.74 -7.66
CA PHE A 170 19.25 10.84 -8.09
C PHE A 170 20.60 11.30 -7.56
N ARG A 171 20.93 12.59 -7.71
CA ARG A 171 22.21 13.15 -7.26
C ARG A 171 22.46 12.91 -5.77
N PHE A 172 21.46 13.13 -4.92
CA PHE A 172 21.61 12.92 -3.48
C PHE A 172 21.64 11.43 -3.11
N ALA A 173 20.80 10.61 -3.75
CA ALA A 173 20.77 9.17 -3.50
C ALA A 173 22.03 8.44 -3.99
N ASP A 174 22.62 8.89 -5.09
CA ASP A 174 23.83 8.32 -5.66
C ASP A 174 25.08 8.67 -4.84
N GLN A 175 25.05 9.80 -4.12
CA GLN A 175 26.16 10.29 -3.29
C GLN A 175 26.13 9.81 -1.84
N ALA A 176 24.95 9.43 -1.33
CA ALA A 176 24.78 9.08 0.07
C ALA A 176 23.98 7.79 0.20
N ASN A 177 24.53 6.79 0.90
CA ASN A 177 23.97 5.45 1.05
C ASN A 177 22.50 5.54 1.53
N PRO A 178 21.52 5.39 0.61
CA PRO A 178 20.14 5.68 0.89
C PRO A 178 19.51 4.50 1.62
N ALA A 179 18.81 4.79 2.71
CA ALA A 179 18.03 3.80 3.45
C ALA A 179 16.59 3.70 2.91
N TYR A 180 16.10 4.75 2.24
CA TYR A 180 14.80 4.79 1.55
C TYR A 180 14.69 6.09 0.73
N GLY A 181 13.92 6.11 -0.36
CA GLY A 181 13.46 7.36 -0.96
C GLY A 181 12.26 7.18 -1.88
N HIS A 182 11.50 8.26 -2.11
CA HIS A 182 10.31 8.23 -2.95
C HIS A 182 9.90 9.59 -3.55
N ILE A 183 8.99 9.55 -4.53
CA ILE A 183 8.20 10.71 -4.99
C ILE A 183 6.72 10.30 -4.99
N ALA A 184 5.99 10.73 -3.96
CA ALA A 184 4.62 10.26 -3.68
C ALA A 184 3.73 11.40 -3.16
N TYR A 185 2.42 11.19 -3.05
CA TYR A 185 1.58 12.14 -2.32
C TYR A 185 2.03 12.26 -0.85
N HIS A 186 2.03 13.49 -0.36
CA HIS A 186 2.50 13.83 0.97
C HIS A 186 1.58 13.29 2.10
N ASP A 187 2.15 12.54 3.04
CA ASP A 187 1.51 12.24 4.34
C ASP A 187 2.49 12.47 5.50
N HIS A 188 3.00 13.70 5.63
CA HIS A 188 3.78 14.14 6.79
C HIS A 188 4.97 13.22 7.12
N GLY A 189 5.70 12.78 6.09
CA GLY A 189 6.85 11.90 6.21
C GLY A 189 6.53 10.41 6.26
N ARG A 190 5.25 10.01 6.19
CA ARG A 190 4.80 8.63 6.02
C ARG A 190 4.53 8.31 4.55
N THR A 191 4.73 7.06 4.16
CA THR A 191 4.34 6.56 2.84
C THR A 191 2.85 6.24 2.81
N ALA A 192 2.23 6.20 1.62
CA ALA A 192 0.84 5.75 1.47
C ALA A 192 0.64 4.31 1.99
N PHE A 193 1.66 3.46 1.86
CA PHE A 193 1.66 2.10 2.41
C PHE A 193 1.66 2.11 3.95
N GLU A 194 2.51 2.90 4.59
CA GLU A 194 2.52 3.07 6.06
C GLU A 194 1.20 3.64 6.58
N ALA A 195 0.59 4.57 5.85
CA ALA A 195 -0.72 5.12 6.19
C ALA A 195 -1.83 4.06 6.13
N GLY A 196 -1.77 3.18 5.13
CA GLY A 196 -2.76 2.12 4.91
C GLY A 196 -2.60 0.89 5.80
N LEU A 197 -1.41 0.59 6.35
CA LEU A 197 -1.20 -0.53 7.29
C LEU A 197 -1.96 -0.42 8.63
N ARG A 198 -2.75 0.64 8.83
CA ARG A 198 -3.65 0.76 9.98
C ARG A 198 -4.77 -0.28 9.87
N ASN A 199 -4.78 -1.23 10.80
CA ASN A 199 -5.86 -2.20 10.92
C ASN A 199 -7.10 -1.55 11.56
N ILE A 200 -8.29 -1.77 10.99
CA ILE A 200 -9.58 -1.37 11.58
C ILE A 200 -9.75 -1.97 12.99
N ASP A 201 -9.29 -3.21 13.20
CA ASP A 201 -9.43 -3.91 14.47
C ASP A 201 -8.39 -3.48 15.52
N ASN A 202 -7.37 -2.73 15.09
CA ASN A 202 -6.36 -2.16 15.98
C ASN A 202 -6.04 -0.71 15.58
N PRO A 203 -6.90 0.25 15.96
CA PRO A 203 -6.80 1.65 15.55
C PRO A 203 -5.53 2.34 16.08
N ALA A 204 -4.89 1.77 17.09
CA ALA A 204 -3.53 2.08 17.45
C ALA A 204 -2.62 1.11 16.70
N PRO A 205 -2.01 1.48 15.56
CA PRO A 205 -0.98 0.65 14.98
C PRO A 205 0.03 0.31 16.09
N PRO A 206 0.45 -0.96 16.27
CA PRO A 206 1.44 -1.34 17.27
C PRO A 206 2.50 -0.26 17.42
N GLN A 207 2.92 0.10 18.63
CA GLN A 207 3.78 1.29 18.84
C GLN A 207 5.04 1.33 17.95
N TRP A 208 5.49 0.16 17.46
CA TRP A 208 6.58 0.00 16.49
C TRP A 208 6.24 0.34 15.01
N TRP A 209 5.00 0.72 14.70
CA TRP A 209 4.51 1.25 13.42
C TRP A 209 4.28 2.76 13.42
N SER A 210 4.53 3.43 14.54
CA SER A 210 4.57 4.90 14.53
C SER A 210 5.79 5.37 13.74
N TYR A 211 5.61 6.38 12.88
CA TYR A 211 6.72 7.25 12.52
C TYR A 211 7.23 7.85 13.84
N PRO A 212 8.46 7.54 14.31
CA PRO A 212 9.71 7.34 13.56
C PRO A 212 10.26 5.90 13.45
N ARG A 213 9.65 4.90 14.11
CA ARG A 213 10.15 3.50 14.13
C ARG A 213 10.30 2.90 12.75
N THR A 214 9.47 3.33 11.79
CA THR A 214 9.59 2.80 10.43
C THR A 214 10.90 3.19 9.75
N LEU A 215 11.51 4.30 10.18
CA LEU A 215 12.84 4.73 9.74
C LEU A 215 13.96 3.90 10.38
N GLU A 216 13.79 3.35 11.58
CA GLU A 216 14.81 2.52 12.23
C GLU A 216 15.07 1.24 11.43
N VAL A 217 13.99 0.62 10.96
CA VAL A 217 14.04 -0.68 10.27
C VAL A 217 13.82 -0.58 8.76
N CYS A 218 14.02 0.61 8.15
CA CYS A 218 13.77 0.79 6.71
C CYS A 218 14.74 0.03 5.80
N ARG A 219 15.88 -0.44 6.33
CA ARG A 219 16.79 -1.39 5.67
C ARG A 219 16.38 -2.85 5.82
N GLU A 220 15.53 -3.15 6.80
CA GLU A 220 15.02 -4.51 7.03
C GLU A 220 13.69 -4.75 6.32
N ALA A 221 12.90 -3.70 6.10
CA ALA A 221 11.68 -3.76 5.32
C ALA A 221 11.41 -2.41 4.66
N LEU A 222 11.07 -2.47 3.37
CA LEU A 222 10.75 -1.32 2.56
C LEU A 222 9.53 -0.59 3.14
N ARG A 223 9.66 0.73 3.29
CA ARG A 223 8.62 1.59 3.89
C ARG A 223 7.38 1.74 3.02
N GLY A 224 7.53 1.62 1.70
CA GLY A 224 6.46 1.78 0.73
C GLY A 224 7.01 1.91 -0.67
N TYR A 225 6.13 2.18 -1.62
CA TYR A 225 6.45 2.28 -3.05
C TYR A 225 5.65 3.42 -3.67
N SER A 226 6.17 4.00 -4.74
CA SER A 226 5.52 5.09 -5.48
C SER A 226 6.09 5.22 -6.90
N TRP A 227 5.83 6.33 -7.58
CA TRP A 227 6.32 6.58 -8.94
C TRP A 227 7.84 6.44 -9.04
N LEU A 228 8.56 7.11 -8.14
CA LEU A 228 9.97 6.84 -7.87
C LEU A 228 10.08 6.07 -6.55
N THR A 229 10.89 5.03 -6.52
CA THR A 229 11.27 4.33 -5.28
C THR A 229 12.78 4.11 -5.26
N ILE A 230 13.42 4.42 -4.13
CA ILE A 230 14.83 4.07 -3.88
C ILE A 230 14.86 2.93 -2.86
N LEU A 231 15.36 1.78 -3.32
CA LEU A 231 15.46 0.55 -2.55
C LEU A 231 16.86 0.46 -1.92
N PRO A 232 17.01 0.32 -0.59
CA PRO A 232 18.30 0.07 0.03
C PRO A 232 18.88 -1.29 -0.41
N GLN A 233 20.21 -1.39 -0.49
CA GLN A 233 20.90 -2.56 -1.05
C GLN A 233 20.55 -3.87 -0.34
N GLU A 234 20.34 -3.81 0.97
CA GLU A 234 20.03 -4.95 1.83
C GLU A 234 18.70 -5.64 1.46
N LEU A 235 17.83 -4.93 0.76
CA LEU A 235 16.54 -5.45 0.29
C LEU A 235 16.59 -5.96 -1.15
N LEU A 236 17.72 -5.83 -1.85
CA LEU A 236 17.84 -6.22 -3.25
C LEU A 236 17.73 -7.74 -3.42
N ASP A 237 18.41 -8.52 -2.58
CA ASP A 237 18.30 -9.98 -2.58
C ASP A 237 16.86 -10.42 -2.30
N ARG A 238 16.17 -9.67 -1.42
CA ARG A 238 14.76 -9.94 -1.07
C ARG A 238 13.79 -9.73 -2.24
N VAL A 239 14.18 -9.05 -3.30
CA VAL A 239 13.35 -8.88 -4.51
C VAL A 239 13.91 -9.63 -5.71
N GLY A 240 14.90 -10.51 -5.48
CA GLY A 240 15.46 -11.40 -6.48
C GLY A 240 16.62 -10.79 -7.26
N GLY A 241 17.19 -9.68 -6.79
CA GLY A 241 18.32 -9.03 -7.46
C GLY A 241 17.92 -7.97 -8.49
N LEU A 242 18.93 -7.30 -9.03
CA LEU A 242 18.78 -6.21 -9.98
C LEU A 242 18.12 -6.67 -11.30
N ASP A 243 18.56 -7.81 -11.84
CA ASP A 243 18.05 -8.35 -13.10
C ASP A 243 16.57 -8.74 -12.99
N THR A 244 16.15 -9.28 -11.85
CA THR A 244 14.74 -9.60 -11.58
C THR A 244 13.88 -8.34 -11.55
N LEU A 245 14.37 -7.25 -10.95
CA LEU A 245 13.66 -5.96 -10.97
C LEU A 245 13.57 -5.40 -12.39
N ALA A 246 14.66 -5.42 -13.15
CA ALA A 246 14.70 -4.95 -14.53
C ALA A 246 13.77 -5.76 -15.45
N GLY A 247 13.73 -7.09 -15.28
CA GLY A 247 12.87 -8.00 -16.04
C GLY A 247 11.40 -8.02 -15.60
N SER A 248 11.04 -7.36 -14.51
CA SER A 248 9.69 -7.42 -13.93
C SER A 248 8.61 -6.68 -14.74
N GLY A 249 8.99 -5.75 -15.62
CA GLY A 249 8.07 -4.84 -16.31
C GLY A 249 7.38 -3.81 -15.39
N ALA A 250 7.78 -3.76 -14.11
CA ALA A 250 7.24 -2.79 -13.16
C ALA A 250 7.92 -1.41 -13.24
N PHE A 251 9.11 -1.35 -13.81
CA PHE A 251 9.94 -0.15 -13.87
C PHE A 251 10.45 0.09 -15.28
N VAL A 252 10.38 1.33 -15.75
CA VAL A 252 11.03 1.76 -17.00
C VAL A 252 12.52 1.99 -16.82
N GLU A 253 12.96 2.27 -15.60
CA GLU A 253 14.35 2.46 -15.24
C GLU A 253 14.67 1.74 -13.94
N VAL A 254 15.69 0.88 -14.00
CA VAL A 254 16.29 0.20 -12.84
C VAL A 254 17.78 0.48 -12.89
N ARG A 255 18.31 1.24 -11.94
CA ARG A 255 19.71 1.68 -11.95
C ARG A 255 20.37 1.49 -10.58
N PRO A 256 21.51 0.79 -10.47
CA PRO A 256 22.26 0.72 -9.23
C PRO A 256 22.83 2.11 -8.88
N LEU A 257 22.86 2.43 -7.59
CA LEU A 257 23.43 3.67 -7.06
C LEU A 257 24.86 3.46 -6.57
N HIS A 258 25.73 4.43 -6.78
CA HIS A 258 27.15 4.34 -6.42
C HIS A 258 27.35 4.16 -4.91
N ALA A 259 26.60 4.91 -4.09
CA ALA A 259 26.65 4.79 -2.63
C ALA A 259 25.88 3.59 -2.05
N GLY A 260 25.35 2.72 -2.91
CA GLY A 260 24.52 1.56 -2.53
C GLY A 260 23.04 1.79 -2.77
N GLY A 261 22.29 0.69 -2.93
CA GLY A 261 20.86 0.71 -3.24
C GLY A 261 20.57 0.78 -4.74
N VAL A 262 19.28 0.91 -5.06
CA VAL A 262 18.76 0.87 -6.43
C VAL A 262 17.70 1.94 -6.64
N TRP A 263 17.85 2.68 -7.73
CA TRP A 263 16.89 3.62 -8.29
C TRP A 263 15.85 2.88 -9.13
N LEU A 264 14.57 3.04 -8.78
CA LEU A 264 13.45 2.36 -9.43
C LEU A 264 12.40 3.38 -9.88
N LEU A 265 12.34 3.66 -11.18
CA LEU A 265 11.35 4.57 -11.77
C LEU A 265 10.26 3.76 -12.47
N ALA A 266 9.02 3.87 -11.99
CA ALA A 266 7.90 3.04 -12.44
C ALA A 266 7.48 3.35 -13.89
N THR A 267 7.39 4.63 -14.23
CA THR A 267 7.02 5.14 -15.56
C THR A 267 7.88 6.35 -15.91
N ASP A 268 8.06 6.61 -17.20
CA ASP A 268 8.86 7.73 -17.71
C ASP A 268 8.23 9.09 -17.38
N ASP A 269 6.90 9.11 -17.26
CA ASP A 269 6.10 10.27 -16.93
C ASP A 269 5.23 10.02 -15.69
N TYR A 270 5.21 10.98 -14.75
CA TYR A 270 4.36 10.91 -13.56
C TYR A 270 2.87 10.72 -13.89
N ARG A 271 2.41 11.29 -15.01
CA ARG A 271 1.00 11.25 -15.46
C ARG A 271 0.56 9.85 -15.88
N THR A 272 1.51 8.99 -16.27
CA THR A 272 1.25 7.62 -16.70
C THR A 272 1.40 6.61 -15.57
N PHE A 273 1.76 7.06 -14.35
CA PHE A 273 1.81 6.22 -13.15
C PHE A 273 0.40 5.92 -12.60
N ASP A 274 -0.35 5.11 -13.34
CA ASP A 274 -1.73 4.72 -13.05
C ASP A 274 -1.84 3.51 -12.09
N ASP A 275 -3.07 3.04 -11.86
CA ASP A 275 -3.34 1.88 -10.98
C ASP A 275 -2.69 0.59 -11.48
N ALA A 276 -2.54 0.42 -12.81
CA ALA A 276 -1.89 -0.74 -13.39
C ALA A 276 -0.38 -0.71 -13.14
N ALA A 277 0.26 0.45 -13.33
CA ALA A 277 1.67 0.65 -12.98
C ALA A 277 1.89 0.45 -11.47
N LEU A 278 1.02 1.02 -10.64
CA LEU A 278 1.06 0.85 -9.19
C LEU A 278 0.98 -0.64 -8.78
N LEU A 279 0.10 -1.42 -9.42
CA LEU A 279 -0.05 -2.84 -9.14
C LEU A 279 1.20 -3.64 -9.53
N ARG A 280 1.81 -3.35 -10.69
CA ARG A 280 3.08 -3.99 -11.09
C ARG A 280 4.20 -3.68 -10.10
N VAL A 281 4.34 -2.42 -9.69
CA VAL A 281 5.32 -1.99 -8.68
C VAL A 281 5.09 -2.70 -7.35
N PHE A 282 3.84 -2.79 -6.89
CA PHE A 282 3.51 -3.55 -5.68
C PHE A 282 3.99 -5.00 -5.78
N HIS A 283 3.64 -5.72 -6.85
CA HIS A 283 4.04 -7.12 -6.98
C HIS A 283 5.56 -7.31 -7.06
N ALA A 284 6.26 -6.42 -7.75
CA ALA A 284 7.72 -6.45 -7.83
C ALA A 284 8.37 -6.28 -6.45
N LEU A 285 7.84 -5.36 -5.62
CA LEU A 285 8.43 -4.97 -4.33
C LEU A 285 7.82 -5.67 -3.12
N ALA A 286 6.69 -6.37 -3.26
CA ALA A 286 5.98 -7.02 -2.16
C ALA A 286 6.88 -7.90 -1.26
N PRO A 287 7.84 -8.68 -1.78
CA PRO A 287 8.77 -9.45 -0.95
C PRO A 287 9.62 -8.61 0.03
N ALA A 288 9.88 -7.33 -0.28
CA ALA A 288 10.63 -6.41 0.57
C ALA A 288 9.72 -5.55 1.46
N LEU A 289 8.41 -5.50 1.19
CA LEU A 289 7.46 -4.73 1.99
C LEU A 289 7.14 -5.42 3.32
N ARG A 290 6.68 -4.63 4.29
CA ARG A 290 6.18 -5.19 5.55
C ARG A 290 4.90 -6.00 5.30
N PRO A 291 4.74 -7.18 5.92
CA PRO A 291 3.49 -7.91 5.86
C PRO A 291 2.40 -7.17 6.66
N GLY A 292 1.15 -7.35 6.23
CA GLY A 292 -0.03 -6.79 6.88
C GLY A 292 -1.09 -6.38 5.86
N PRO A 293 -2.38 -6.47 6.23
CA PRO A 293 -3.45 -5.93 5.39
C PRO A 293 -3.34 -4.41 5.30
N VAL A 294 -3.58 -3.87 4.11
CA VAL A 294 -3.65 -2.43 3.85
C VAL A 294 -5.11 -2.02 3.80
N THR A 295 -5.53 -1.16 4.71
CA THR A 295 -6.85 -0.54 4.75
C THR A 295 -6.83 0.78 3.98
N LEU A 296 -7.70 0.91 2.98
CA LEU A 296 -7.95 2.19 2.31
C LEU A 296 -8.97 2.99 3.10
N TRP A 297 -8.53 4.10 3.67
CA TRP A 297 -9.44 5.12 4.19
C TRP A 297 -9.94 5.95 3.01
N PRO A 298 -11.25 6.24 2.92
CA PRO A 298 -11.74 7.17 1.92
C PRO A 298 -11.01 8.51 2.11
N PRO A 299 -10.44 9.10 1.04
CA PRO A 299 -9.76 10.40 1.16
C PRO A 299 -10.77 11.45 1.63
N SER A 300 -10.28 12.49 2.31
CA SER A 300 -11.14 13.62 2.65
C SER A 300 -11.71 14.24 1.35
N PRO A 301 -12.88 14.91 1.38
CA PRO A 301 -13.41 15.57 0.19
C PRO A 301 -12.37 16.51 -0.44
N GLY A 302 -11.98 16.22 -1.68
CA GLY A 302 -10.96 16.99 -2.39
C GLY A 302 -9.52 16.65 -2.00
N GLU A 303 -9.25 15.46 -1.43
CA GLU A 303 -7.93 14.81 -1.37
C GLU A 303 -7.83 13.72 -2.43
N PRO A 304 -6.64 13.44 -3.01
CA PRO A 304 -6.48 12.36 -3.96
C PRO A 304 -6.53 11.02 -3.21
N ALA A 305 -6.96 9.96 -3.89
CA ALA A 305 -6.89 8.63 -3.31
C ALA A 305 -5.44 8.27 -2.98
N LEU A 306 -5.22 7.60 -1.84
CA LEU A 306 -3.92 7.02 -1.52
C LEU A 306 -3.55 6.01 -2.62
N ARG A 307 -2.44 6.25 -3.32
CA ARG A 307 -1.90 5.32 -4.31
C ARG A 307 -1.22 4.16 -3.59
N VAL A 308 -2.03 3.20 -3.12
CA VAL A 308 -1.57 1.97 -2.48
C VAL A 308 -2.48 0.82 -2.87
N VAL A 309 -1.89 -0.35 -3.13
CA VAL A 309 -2.62 -1.59 -3.40
C VAL A 309 -3.16 -2.17 -2.08
N PRO A 310 -4.48 -2.41 -1.96
CA PRO A 310 -5.11 -2.94 -0.74
C PRO A 310 -4.90 -4.47 -0.61
N LYS A 311 -3.65 -4.93 -0.70
CA LYS A 311 -3.27 -6.34 -0.62
C LYS A 311 -2.21 -6.53 0.48
N ASN A 312 -2.20 -7.70 1.10
CA ASN A 312 -1.19 -8.05 2.09
C ASN A 312 0.11 -8.49 1.39
N ALA A 313 1.18 -7.70 1.53
CA ALA A 313 2.48 -8.00 0.93
C ALA A 313 3.07 -9.34 1.39
N GLY A 314 2.76 -9.78 2.61
CA GLY A 314 3.22 -11.06 3.17
C GLY A 314 2.70 -12.30 2.42
N ARG A 315 1.72 -12.14 1.53
CA ARG A 315 1.23 -13.21 0.64
C ARG A 315 2.07 -13.40 -0.62
N TYR A 316 3.09 -12.57 -0.83
CA TYR A 316 3.93 -12.58 -2.03
C TYR A 316 5.42 -12.79 -1.67
N PRO A 317 5.81 -13.93 -1.07
CA PRO A 317 7.21 -14.23 -0.81
C PRO A 317 8.00 -14.43 -2.11
N LEU A 318 9.32 -14.22 -2.04
CA LEU A 318 10.26 -14.60 -3.09
C LEU A 318 10.08 -16.06 -3.53
N GLY A 319 10.22 -16.32 -4.82
CA GLY A 319 10.31 -17.69 -5.34
C GLY A 319 8.97 -18.42 -5.46
N HIS A 320 7.84 -17.79 -5.15
CA HIS A 320 6.60 -18.21 -5.80
C HIS A 320 6.72 -17.86 -7.27
N ASP A 321 6.84 -18.89 -8.09
CA ASP A 321 6.83 -18.85 -9.55
C ASP A 321 5.76 -17.84 -10.00
N ARG A 322 6.22 -16.71 -10.54
CA ARG A 322 5.37 -15.57 -10.93
C ARG A 322 4.66 -15.84 -12.26
N THR A 323 5.05 -16.92 -12.93
CA THR A 323 4.26 -17.57 -13.96
C THR A 323 3.15 -18.34 -13.26
N PRO A 324 1.86 -18.19 -13.64
CA PRO A 324 0.93 -19.31 -13.45
C PRO A 324 1.68 -20.49 -14.07
N PRO A 325 2.05 -21.52 -13.30
CA PRO A 325 2.94 -22.54 -13.80
C PRO A 325 2.34 -23.09 -15.10
N ASP A 326 3.21 -23.41 -16.06
CA ASP A 326 2.87 -24.14 -17.29
C ASP A 326 2.45 -25.57 -16.89
N ARG A 327 1.36 -25.65 -16.13
CA ARG A 327 0.92 -26.78 -15.32
C ARG A 327 -0.37 -27.29 -15.87
N ASP A 328 -0.44 -28.61 -15.86
CA ASP A 328 -1.59 -29.40 -16.27
C ASP A 328 -2.90 -28.84 -15.67
N PRO A 329 -3.80 -28.29 -16.51
CA PRO A 329 -5.08 -27.71 -16.09
C PRO A 329 -6.04 -28.75 -15.48
N SER A 330 -5.68 -30.04 -15.46
CA SER A 330 -6.49 -31.10 -14.86
C SER A 330 -6.31 -31.28 -13.34
N THR A 331 -5.37 -30.58 -12.69
CA THR A 331 -5.12 -30.76 -11.24
C THR A 331 -5.90 -29.74 -10.39
N PRO A 332 -6.95 -30.14 -9.65
CA PRO A 332 -7.68 -29.22 -8.76
C PRO A 332 -6.80 -28.75 -7.60
N PHE A 333 -6.81 -27.45 -7.32
CA PHE A 333 -6.09 -26.83 -6.20
C PHE A 333 -7.06 -26.50 -5.05
N TRP A 334 -6.57 -26.49 -3.82
CA TRP A 334 -7.35 -26.16 -2.62
C TRP A 334 -6.61 -25.10 -1.81
N TRP A 335 -7.28 -24.00 -1.47
CA TRP A 335 -6.84 -23.10 -0.41
C TRP A 335 -7.65 -23.40 0.85
N THR A 336 -6.98 -23.63 1.97
CA THR A 336 -7.65 -23.70 3.28
C THR A 336 -7.41 -22.36 3.98
N VAL A 337 -8.45 -21.53 4.08
CA VAL A 337 -8.43 -20.35 4.95
C VAL A 337 -8.95 -20.80 6.31
N THR A 338 -8.04 -21.02 7.25
CA THR A 338 -8.39 -21.31 8.64
C THR A 338 -8.66 -19.99 9.34
N VAL A 339 -9.89 -19.79 9.83
CA VAL A 339 -10.20 -18.71 10.77
C VAL A 339 -9.97 -19.28 12.17
N ASP A 340 -9.00 -18.73 12.90
CA ASP A 340 -8.67 -19.18 14.26
C ASP A 340 -9.89 -19.06 15.19
N ASN A 341 -10.26 -20.18 15.83
CA ASN A 341 -11.23 -20.23 16.92
C ASN A 341 -10.45 -20.32 18.26
N PRO A 342 -10.67 -19.43 19.24
CA PRO A 342 -9.87 -19.38 20.46
C PRO A 342 -10.15 -20.48 21.51
N ASN A 343 -10.75 -21.62 21.16
CA ASN A 343 -10.94 -22.71 22.14
C ASN A 343 -10.83 -24.12 21.52
N PRO A 344 -9.70 -24.84 21.68
CA PRO A 344 -9.47 -26.13 21.02
C PRO A 344 -9.86 -27.36 21.86
N ALA A 345 -10.61 -27.23 22.95
CA ALA A 345 -11.05 -28.40 23.71
C ALA A 345 -12.34 -29.00 23.10
N ASP A 346 -12.26 -30.29 22.77
CA ASP A 346 -13.34 -31.20 22.37
C ASP A 346 -13.83 -31.16 20.92
N VAL A 347 -13.03 -31.72 20.01
CA VAL A 347 -13.59 -32.40 18.82
C VAL A 347 -12.92 -33.76 18.64
N CYS A 348 -13.54 -34.79 19.22
CA CYS A 348 -13.35 -36.18 18.82
C CYS A 348 -14.13 -36.39 17.51
N ILE A 349 -13.43 -36.71 16.42
CA ILE A 349 -14.08 -37.03 15.14
C ILE A 349 -14.57 -38.48 15.20
N GLN A 350 -15.84 -38.68 15.56
CA GLN A 350 -16.55 -39.93 15.27
C GLN A 350 -17.52 -39.75 14.10
N ARG A 351 -17.47 -40.72 13.21
CA ARG A 351 -18.26 -40.81 11.97
C ARG A 351 -19.69 -41.19 12.33
N VAL A 352 -20.61 -40.23 12.33
CA VAL A 352 -22.05 -40.48 12.54
C VAL A 352 -22.74 -40.51 11.18
N THR A 353 -23.13 -41.71 10.74
CA THR A 353 -24.09 -41.91 9.66
C THR A 353 -25.48 -42.09 10.27
N ASN A 354 -26.41 -41.24 9.85
CA ASN A 354 -27.84 -41.18 10.21
C ASN A 354 -28.21 -40.66 11.61
N ALA A 355 -29.37 -40.01 11.62
CA ALA A 355 -29.88 -39.12 12.65
C ALA A 355 -30.09 -39.81 14.01
N GLU A 356 -29.36 -39.35 15.03
CA GLU A 356 -29.73 -39.47 16.43
C GLU A 356 -29.13 -38.31 17.24
N LEU A 357 -29.94 -37.78 18.17
CA LEU A 357 -29.62 -36.65 19.04
C LEU A 357 -28.62 -37.11 20.12
N VAL A 358 -27.41 -36.56 20.15
CA VAL A 358 -26.47 -36.80 21.25
C VAL A 358 -26.73 -35.77 22.35
N SER A 359 -27.21 -36.21 23.52
CA SER A 359 -27.24 -35.37 24.73
C SER A 359 -25.86 -35.36 25.38
N ILE A 360 -25.21 -34.20 25.43
CA ILE A 360 -24.01 -33.98 26.23
C ILE A 360 -24.45 -33.22 27.49
N GLY A 361 -23.89 -33.61 28.64
CA GLY A 361 -24.27 -33.16 29.98
C GLY A 361 -24.27 -31.64 30.17
N ALA A 362 -25.05 -31.21 31.16
CA ALA A 362 -25.43 -29.84 31.47
C ALA A 362 -24.29 -28.81 31.38
N VAL A 363 -24.23 -28.14 30.24
CA VAL A 363 -23.74 -26.78 30.08
C VAL A 363 -24.99 -25.92 29.80
N GLU A 364 -25.08 -24.73 30.38
CA GLU A 364 -26.20 -23.81 30.17
C GLU A 364 -26.53 -23.70 28.66
N PRO A 365 -27.82 -23.68 28.27
CA PRO A 365 -28.19 -23.77 26.87
C PRO A 365 -27.68 -22.52 26.14
N ILE A 366 -26.70 -22.71 25.27
CA ILE A 366 -26.41 -21.76 24.21
C ILE A 366 -27.68 -21.72 23.34
N GLU A 367 -28.45 -20.63 23.42
CA GLU A 367 -29.72 -20.47 22.69
C GLU A 367 -29.57 -20.43 21.15
N THR A 368 -28.36 -20.62 20.62
CA THR A 368 -28.06 -20.58 19.18
C THR A 368 -27.53 -21.92 18.66
N ALA A 369 -28.20 -22.44 17.63
CA ALA A 369 -27.76 -23.58 16.86
C ALA A 369 -26.96 -23.11 15.64
N TYR A 370 -25.90 -23.85 15.30
CA TYR A 370 -25.09 -23.60 14.11
C TYR A 370 -25.44 -24.59 13.00
N TRP A 371 -25.72 -24.08 11.81
CA TRP A 371 -26.07 -24.88 10.64
C TRP A 371 -24.93 -24.81 9.62
N ARG A 372 -24.45 -25.98 9.17
CA ARG A 372 -23.45 -26.08 8.10
C ARG A 372 -24.14 -26.22 6.76
N MET A 373 -23.92 -25.28 5.86
CA MET A 373 -24.51 -25.29 4.53
C MET A 373 -23.40 -25.22 3.47
N PRO A 374 -23.16 -26.31 2.72
CA PRO A 374 -22.30 -26.23 1.55
C PRO A 374 -23.02 -25.48 0.44
N LEU A 375 -22.26 -24.63 -0.24
CA LEU A 375 -22.69 -23.76 -1.31
C LEU A 375 -21.78 -24.02 -2.50
N VAL A 376 -22.36 -24.15 -3.68
CA VAL A 376 -21.62 -24.06 -4.94
C VAL A 376 -22.16 -22.83 -5.65
N ALA A 377 -21.26 -21.96 -6.11
CA ALA A 377 -21.60 -20.76 -6.84
C ALA A 377 -20.84 -20.76 -8.17
N GLU A 378 -21.56 -20.78 -9.28
CA GLU A 378 -20.96 -20.55 -10.60
C GLU A 378 -20.97 -19.05 -10.88
N VAL A 379 -19.84 -18.50 -11.29
CA VAL A 379 -19.69 -17.08 -11.56
C VAL A 379 -19.06 -16.91 -12.93
N VAL A 380 -19.74 -16.16 -13.79
CA VAL A 380 -19.19 -15.74 -15.07
C VAL A 380 -18.29 -14.53 -14.83
N LEU A 381 -17.02 -14.67 -15.15
CA LEU A 381 -15.99 -13.65 -15.02
C LEU A 381 -15.50 -13.22 -16.41
N PRO A 382 -15.07 -11.97 -16.61
CA PRO A 382 -14.26 -11.63 -17.78
C PRO A 382 -13.03 -12.53 -17.91
N LYS A 383 -12.57 -12.78 -19.15
CA LYS A 383 -11.40 -13.64 -19.42
C LYS A 383 -10.12 -13.12 -18.75
N ASP A 384 -10.03 -11.82 -18.50
CA ASP A 384 -8.92 -11.12 -17.85
C ASP A 384 -9.12 -10.92 -16.34
N ALA A 385 -10.27 -11.28 -15.77
CA ALA A 385 -10.50 -11.18 -14.34
C ALA A 385 -9.78 -12.30 -13.58
N ASP A 386 -9.14 -11.96 -12.46
CA ASP A 386 -8.48 -12.92 -11.56
C ASP A 386 -9.54 -13.68 -10.73
N PRO A 387 -9.71 -15.01 -10.92
CA PRO A 387 -10.67 -15.79 -10.15
C PRO A 387 -10.36 -15.81 -8.65
N GLY A 388 -9.10 -15.62 -8.25
CA GLY A 388 -8.69 -15.47 -6.85
C GLY A 388 -9.21 -14.19 -6.22
N GLU A 389 -9.13 -13.07 -6.93
CA GLU A 389 -9.71 -11.80 -6.46
C GLU A 389 -11.24 -11.88 -6.35
N ALA A 390 -11.90 -12.52 -7.31
CA ALA A 390 -13.33 -12.78 -7.22
C ALA A 390 -13.68 -13.70 -6.02
N ALA A 391 -12.83 -14.67 -5.69
CA ALA A 391 -12.99 -15.48 -4.48
C ALA A 391 -12.93 -14.62 -3.20
N GLU A 392 -12.01 -13.66 -3.14
CA GLU A 392 -11.87 -12.76 -1.99
C GLU A 392 -13.07 -11.84 -1.81
N VAL A 393 -13.59 -11.29 -2.91
CA VAL A 393 -14.84 -10.51 -2.86
C VAL A 393 -15.98 -11.38 -2.32
N LEU A 394 -15.94 -12.70 -2.57
CA LEU A 394 -17.02 -13.62 -2.23
C LEU A 394 -16.90 -13.95 -0.75
N ALA A 395 -15.67 -14.16 -0.29
CA ALA A 395 -15.34 -14.30 1.12
C ALA A 395 -15.73 -13.04 1.90
N ASP A 396 -15.48 -11.84 1.39
CA ASP A 396 -15.86 -10.57 2.03
C ASP A 396 -17.38 -10.36 2.09
N ALA A 397 -18.08 -10.73 1.01
CA ALA A 397 -19.54 -10.67 0.97
C ALA A 397 -20.17 -11.63 1.98
N VAL A 398 -19.59 -12.82 2.14
CA VAL A 398 -20.07 -13.86 3.06
C VAL A 398 -19.65 -13.57 4.51
N GLY A 399 -18.41 -13.12 4.72
CA GLY A 399 -17.77 -12.88 6.02
C GLY A 399 -18.44 -11.81 6.88
N ARG A 400 -19.21 -10.90 6.27
CA ARG A 400 -20.02 -9.93 7.01
C ARG A 400 -21.27 -10.53 7.67
N ALA A 401 -21.63 -11.78 7.34
CA ALA A 401 -22.82 -12.45 7.87
C ALA A 401 -22.57 -13.87 8.37
N MET A 402 -21.50 -14.56 7.93
CA MET A 402 -21.26 -16.00 8.15
C MET A 402 -19.76 -16.34 8.03
N HIS A 403 -19.29 -17.39 8.72
CA HIS A 403 -17.94 -17.94 8.46
C HIS A 403 -17.95 -18.78 7.18
N ALA A 404 -16.97 -18.58 6.29
CA ALA A 404 -16.83 -19.36 5.06
C ALA A 404 -15.40 -19.69 4.65
N ALA A 405 -15.23 -20.88 4.07
CA ALA A 405 -14.04 -21.30 3.32
C ALA A 405 -14.44 -21.41 1.85
N ILE A 406 -13.65 -20.81 0.94
CA ILE A 406 -13.95 -20.75 -0.50
C ILE A 406 -12.82 -21.41 -1.29
N ALA A 407 -13.16 -22.39 -2.12
CA ALA A 407 -12.28 -22.94 -3.16
C ALA A 407 -12.82 -22.56 -4.54
N TYR A 408 -11.99 -22.55 -5.59
CA TYR A 408 -12.47 -22.36 -6.96
C TYR A 408 -11.78 -23.30 -7.95
N THR A 409 -12.37 -23.50 -9.13
CA THR A 409 -11.72 -24.19 -10.25
C THR A 409 -11.81 -23.28 -11.49
N PRO A 410 -10.69 -22.93 -12.16
CA PRO A 410 -10.73 -22.22 -13.43
C PRO A 410 -11.33 -23.12 -14.51
N ALA A 411 -11.93 -22.50 -15.54
CA ALA A 411 -12.52 -23.23 -16.65
C ALA A 411 -11.51 -24.20 -17.30
N ILE A 412 -11.98 -25.42 -17.55
CA ILE A 412 -11.21 -26.48 -18.22
C ILE A 412 -10.97 -26.03 -19.68
N PRO A 413 -9.73 -26.10 -20.21
CA PRO A 413 -9.47 -25.76 -21.61
C PRO A 413 -10.25 -26.66 -22.57
N GLU A 414 -10.67 -26.10 -23.71
CA GLU A 414 -11.27 -26.86 -24.82
C GLU A 414 -10.35 -28.03 -25.21
N GLY A 415 -10.80 -29.27 -24.96
CA GLY A 415 -10.11 -30.49 -25.38
C GLY A 415 -9.54 -31.40 -24.28
N ALA A 416 -9.65 -31.06 -22.98
CA ALA A 416 -9.25 -31.98 -21.91
C ALA A 416 -10.22 -33.17 -21.79
N ALA A 417 -9.69 -34.39 -21.64
CA ALA A 417 -10.48 -35.61 -21.51
C ALA A 417 -11.30 -35.60 -20.19
N GLU A 418 -12.61 -35.78 -20.31
CA GLU A 418 -13.62 -35.47 -19.27
C GLU A 418 -13.41 -36.18 -17.93
N PRO A 419 -13.57 -35.43 -16.84
CA PRO A 419 -14.67 -35.69 -15.92
C PRO A 419 -15.64 -34.51 -15.95
N ARG A 420 -16.81 -34.67 -16.59
CA ARG A 420 -17.92 -33.70 -16.50
C ARG A 420 -18.41 -33.64 -15.07
N LEU A 421 -17.89 -32.67 -14.32
CA LEU A 421 -18.30 -32.47 -12.94
C LEU A 421 -19.60 -31.65 -12.83
N VAL A 422 -20.04 -30.94 -13.88
CA VAL A 422 -21.29 -30.18 -13.88
C VAL A 422 -21.81 -29.97 -15.32
N ASP A 423 -23.08 -30.27 -15.60
CA ASP A 423 -23.80 -29.61 -16.69
C ASP A 423 -24.11 -28.18 -16.21
N SER A 424 -23.18 -27.24 -16.43
CA SER A 424 -23.42 -25.83 -16.08
C SER A 424 -24.55 -25.30 -16.97
N PRO A 425 -25.62 -24.71 -16.40
CA PRO A 425 -26.67 -24.09 -17.20
C PRO A 425 -26.26 -22.73 -17.78
N LEU A 426 -25.03 -22.27 -17.51
CA LEU A 426 -24.52 -20.98 -17.94
C LEU A 426 -23.68 -21.15 -19.21
N GLU A 427 -24.08 -20.49 -20.28
CA GLU A 427 -23.22 -20.26 -21.44
C GLU A 427 -22.48 -18.92 -21.25
N PRO A 428 -21.15 -18.92 -21.08
CA PRO A 428 -20.43 -17.67 -20.90
C PRO A 428 -20.46 -16.87 -22.22
N PRO A 429 -20.69 -15.55 -22.19
CA PRO A 429 -20.56 -14.73 -23.39
C PRO A 429 -19.13 -14.82 -23.95
N PRO A 430 -18.92 -14.53 -25.25
CA PRO A 430 -17.57 -14.41 -25.80
C PRO A 430 -16.70 -13.48 -24.95
N GLY A 431 -15.47 -13.90 -24.67
CA GLY A 431 -14.53 -13.13 -23.83
C GLY A 431 -14.74 -13.28 -22.31
N HIS A 432 -15.55 -14.24 -21.88
CA HIS A 432 -15.76 -14.56 -20.46
C HIS A 432 -15.35 -16.01 -20.15
N GLN A 433 -15.09 -16.27 -18.87
CA GLN A 433 -14.79 -17.58 -18.30
C GLN A 433 -15.79 -17.90 -17.18
N ILE A 434 -16.00 -19.19 -16.89
CA ILE A 434 -16.77 -19.63 -15.73
C ILE A 434 -15.79 -20.03 -14.64
N ALA A 435 -15.96 -19.44 -13.46
CA ALA A 435 -15.32 -19.90 -12.23
C ALA A 435 -16.37 -20.55 -11.33
N VAL A 436 -16.10 -21.77 -10.88
CA VAL A 436 -16.96 -22.48 -9.93
C VAL A 436 -16.35 -22.33 -8.55
N TYR A 437 -17.09 -21.74 -7.61
CA TYR A 437 -16.70 -21.54 -6.24
C TYR A 437 -17.43 -22.51 -5.31
N PHE A 438 -16.69 -23.14 -4.40
CA PHE A 438 -17.24 -23.97 -3.33
C PHE A 438 -17.11 -23.23 -2.02
N ALA A 439 -18.22 -22.82 -1.40
CA ALA A 439 -18.21 -22.17 -0.11
C ALA A 439 -18.84 -23.07 0.96
N ARG A 440 -18.28 -23.08 2.18
CA ARG A 440 -18.91 -23.74 3.33
C ARG A 440 -19.40 -22.70 4.32
N LEU A 441 -20.70 -22.48 4.41
CA LEU A 441 -21.30 -21.49 5.30
C LEU A 441 -21.57 -22.08 6.68
N LEU A 442 -21.25 -21.31 7.71
CA LEU A 442 -21.72 -21.52 9.07
C LEU A 442 -22.77 -20.46 9.41
N VAL A 443 -24.03 -20.89 9.56
CA VAL A 443 -25.16 -20.00 9.86
C VAL A 443 -25.55 -20.15 11.32
N GLU A 444 -25.44 -19.07 12.09
CA GLU A 444 -25.98 -19.01 13.44
C GLU A 444 -27.46 -18.64 13.39
N SER A 445 -28.33 -19.52 13.87
CA SER A 445 -29.77 -19.26 13.90
C SER A 445 -30.48 -20.16 14.93
N LYS A 446 -31.47 -19.60 15.63
CA LYS A 446 -32.33 -20.36 16.56
C LYS A 446 -33.14 -21.47 15.86
N THR A 447 -33.33 -21.34 14.54
CA THR A 447 -34.06 -22.32 13.71
C THR A 447 -33.29 -22.63 12.43
N LYS A 448 -33.53 -23.79 11.82
CA LYS A 448 -32.88 -24.17 10.54
C LYS A 448 -33.15 -23.09 9.50
N PRO A 449 -32.12 -22.40 8.99
CA PRO A 449 -32.31 -21.35 8.01
C PRO A 449 -32.87 -21.97 6.73
N GLU A 450 -33.88 -21.33 6.19
CA GLU A 450 -34.45 -21.70 4.89
C GLU A 450 -33.41 -21.38 3.80
N PRO A 451 -32.97 -22.36 2.98
CA PRO A 451 -31.90 -22.14 2.02
C PRO A 451 -32.13 -20.95 1.10
N ALA A 452 -33.37 -20.78 0.60
CA ALA A 452 -33.75 -19.66 -0.27
C ALA A 452 -33.46 -18.28 0.35
N LYS A 453 -33.63 -18.13 1.67
CA LYS A 453 -33.34 -16.87 2.38
C LYS A 453 -31.83 -16.62 2.51
N VAL A 454 -31.06 -17.67 2.77
CA VAL A 454 -29.59 -17.60 2.81
C VAL A 454 -29.05 -17.18 1.43
N PHE A 455 -29.53 -17.80 0.35
CA PHE A 455 -29.16 -17.42 -1.01
C PHE A 455 -29.54 -15.98 -1.35
N ALA A 456 -30.73 -15.51 -0.97
CA ALA A 456 -31.15 -14.13 -1.20
C ALA A 456 -30.24 -13.11 -0.48
N HIS A 457 -29.81 -13.41 0.75
CA HIS A 457 -28.88 -12.55 1.49
C HIS A 457 -27.48 -12.54 0.88
N LEU A 458 -26.99 -13.70 0.43
CA LEU A 458 -25.71 -13.79 -0.27
C LEU A 458 -25.73 -13.03 -1.59
N ASP A 459 -26.79 -13.14 -2.37
CA ASP A 459 -26.95 -12.39 -3.62
C ASP A 459 -26.92 -10.88 -3.39
N ILE A 460 -27.59 -10.39 -2.34
CA ILE A 460 -27.55 -8.97 -1.94
C ILE A 460 -26.14 -8.56 -1.50
N ALA A 461 -25.52 -9.31 -0.58
CA ALA A 461 -24.20 -8.98 -0.04
C ALA A 461 -23.12 -8.96 -1.13
N TRP A 462 -23.15 -9.97 -2.01
CA TRP A 462 -22.26 -10.07 -3.15
C TRP A 462 -22.52 -8.95 -4.17
N SER A 463 -23.78 -8.64 -4.47
CA SER A 463 -24.11 -7.52 -5.36
C SER A 463 -23.61 -6.18 -4.83
N HIS A 464 -23.61 -5.98 -3.51
CA HIS A 464 -23.03 -4.80 -2.87
C HIS A 464 -21.49 -4.79 -2.93
N ALA A 465 -20.84 -5.91 -2.62
CA ALA A 465 -19.38 -6.04 -2.69
C ALA A 465 -18.87 -5.85 -4.12
N TRP A 466 -19.53 -6.50 -5.08
CA TRP A 466 -19.23 -6.42 -6.50
C TRP A 466 -19.41 -4.99 -7.04
N LYS A 467 -20.54 -4.32 -6.74
CA LYS A 467 -20.73 -2.92 -7.13
C LYS A 467 -19.68 -2.00 -6.51
N ARG A 468 -19.29 -2.20 -5.25
CA ARG A 468 -18.23 -1.38 -4.64
C ARG A 468 -16.89 -1.50 -5.35
N ARG A 469 -16.56 -2.69 -5.84
CA ARG A 469 -15.23 -2.98 -6.41
C ARG A 469 -15.16 -2.86 -7.93
N TYR A 470 -16.27 -3.10 -8.63
CA TYR A 470 -16.32 -3.22 -10.09
C TYR A 470 -17.37 -2.30 -10.78
N SER A 471 -18.02 -1.36 -10.07
CA SER A 471 -19.05 -0.48 -10.69
C SER A 471 -18.53 0.46 -11.79
N ARG A 472 -17.22 0.66 -11.91
CA ARG A 472 -16.63 1.57 -12.90
C ARG A 472 -16.44 0.97 -14.29
N THR A 473 -16.62 -0.34 -14.46
CA THR A 473 -16.21 -1.07 -15.67
C THR A 473 -17.37 -1.67 -16.46
N GLY A 474 -18.63 -1.33 -16.14
CA GLY A 474 -19.80 -1.69 -16.96
C GLY A 474 -20.16 -3.18 -16.97
N HIS A 475 -19.72 -3.95 -15.96
CA HIS A 475 -19.85 -5.40 -15.94
C HIS A 475 -21.26 -5.91 -15.60
N GLN A 476 -21.63 -7.06 -16.18
CA GLN A 476 -22.88 -7.75 -15.87
C GLN A 476 -22.88 -8.36 -14.46
N ARG A 477 -24.09 -8.52 -13.92
CA ARG A 477 -24.31 -9.10 -12.59
C ARG A 477 -24.08 -10.62 -12.66
N PRO A 478 -23.23 -11.20 -11.81
CA PRO A 478 -23.10 -12.65 -11.73
C PRO A 478 -24.39 -13.32 -11.26
N VAL A 479 -24.62 -14.55 -11.70
CA VAL A 479 -25.85 -15.33 -11.45
C VAL A 479 -25.54 -16.48 -10.51
N PHE A 480 -26.17 -16.51 -9.33
CA PHE A 480 -26.10 -17.67 -8.45
C PHE A 480 -27.05 -18.76 -8.92
N VAL A 481 -26.51 -19.94 -9.23
CA VAL A 481 -27.30 -21.13 -9.51
C VAL A 481 -27.33 -22.00 -8.25
N PRO A 482 -28.48 -22.13 -7.56
CA PRO A 482 -28.59 -23.05 -6.44
C PRO A 482 -28.53 -24.49 -6.97
N THR A 483 -27.52 -25.24 -6.56
CA THR A 483 -27.44 -26.68 -6.83
C THR A 483 -27.62 -27.46 -5.53
N THR A 484 -28.43 -28.52 -5.57
CA THR A 484 -28.55 -29.47 -4.46
C THR A 484 -27.33 -30.41 -4.47
N MET A 485 -26.79 -30.71 -3.29
CA MET A 485 -25.60 -31.57 -3.14
C MET A 485 -25.78 -32.99 -3.70
N ASP A 486 -27.01 -33.45 -3.92
CA ASP A 486 -27.30 -34.79 -4.43
C ASP A 486 -26.71 -35.03 -5.84
N ARG A 487 -26.34 -33.97 -6.57
CA ARG A 487 -25.65 -34.04 -7.87
C ARG A 487 -24.13 -34.11 -7.79
N PHE A 488 -23.53 -33.90 -6.61
CA PHE A 488 -22.08 -33.89 -6.44
C PHE A 488 -21.62 -35.14 -5.71
N ASN A 489 -21.14 -36.13 -6.47
CA ASN A 489 -20.49 -37.31 -5.88
C ASN A 489 -19.06 -36.96 -5.45
N LEU A 490 -18.92 -36.11 -4.42
CA LEU A 490 -17.61 -35.77 -3.80
C LEU A 490 -16.97 -36.96 -3.07
N GLY A 491 -17.66 -38.11 -3.01
CA GLY A 491 -17.21 -39.32 -2.34
C GLY A 491 -15.90 -39.90 -2.88
N TYR A 492 -15.50 -39.57 -4.11
CA TYR A 492 -14.28 -40.07 -4.74
C TYR A 492 -13.04 -39.18 -4.53
N ALA A 493 -13.22 -37.86 -4.34
CA ALA A 493 -12.10 -36.93 -4.17
C ALA A 493 -11.63 -36.83 -2.71
N ALA A 494 -12.53 -36.99 -1.74
CA ALA A 494 -12.21 -36.82 -0.31
C ALA A 494 -11.54 -38.05 0.34
N THR A 495 -11.69 -39.25 -0.21
CA THR A 495 -11.17 -40.50 0.39
C THR A 495 -9.69 -40.78 0.07
N ASN A 496 -9.15 -40.28 -1.05
CA ASN A 496 -7.75 -40.49 -1.42
C ASN A 496 -6.77 -39.51 -0.74
N ILE A 497 -7.25 -38.46 -0.07
CA ILE A 497 -6.39 -37.47 0.58
C ILE A 497 -5.84 -37.99 1.93
N HIS A 498 -6.55 -38.90 2.61
CA HIS A 498 -6.08 -39.45 3.88
C HIS A 498 -5.19 -40.70 3.78
N ARG A 499 -5.13 -41.37 2.62
CA ARG A 499 -4.29 -42.56 2.45
C ARG A 499 -2.86 -42.22 1.99
N THR A 500 -2.73 -41.22 1.13
CA THR A 500 -1.43 -40.86 0.51
C THR A 500 -0.51 -40.04 1.43
N SER A 501 -0.98 -39.59 2.60
CA SER A 501 -0.18 -38.81 3.57
C SER A 501 0.33 -39.62 4.76
N LEU A 502 -0.05 -40.89 4.90
CA LEU A 502 0.36 -41.74 6.03
C LEU A 502 1.27 -42.91 5.63
N GLU A 503 1.43 -43.22 4.33
CA GLU A 503 2.22 -44.38 3.88
C GLU A 503 3.66 -44.03 3.40
N ASP A 504 4.01 -42.75 3.19
CA ASP A 504 5.35 -42.34 2.73
C ASP A 504 6.36 -41.98 3.85
N GLY A 505 6.02 -42.23 5.11
CA GLY A 505 6.84 -41.86 6.28
C GLY A 505 7.64 -42.98 6.95
N ALA A 506 7.54 -44.23 6.49
CA ALA A 506 8.14 -45.36 7.19
C ALA A 506 8.77 -46.37 6.23
N SER A 507 9.91 -46.02 5.61
CA SER A 507 10.90 -46.97 5.08
C SER A 507 12.15 -46.24 4.57
N ARG A 508 13.16 -46.06 5.44
CA ARG A 508 14.62 -46.18 5.15
C ARG A 508 15.44 -45.74 6.36
N ILE A 509 15.99 -46.76 7.05
CA ILE A 509 17.09 -46.81 8.06
C ILE A 509 17.00 -45.85 9.24
#